data_AF-A0A9D9SR57-F1
#
_entry.id   AF-A0A9D9SR57-F1
#
_cell.length_a   1.000
_cell.length_b   1.000
_cell.length_c   1.000
_cell.angle_alpha   90.00
_cell.angle_beta   90.00
_cell.angle_gamma   90.00
#
_symmetry.space_group_name_H-M   'P 1'
#
loop_
_entity.id
_entity.type
_entity.pdbx_description
1 polymer ?
#
loop_
_entity_poly.entity_id
_entity_poly.type
_entity_poly.pdbx_seq_one_letter_code
_entity_poly.pdbx_strand_id
1 'polypeptide(L)'
;MKSVPDPRLAALTGLALAATVALWWLGSTRIALDQAGDASRAAAAALLALWVVRGMVLAPLGLRAGALSGWRAGAAAAALLLAPAWPLLILVWSASTVPLLPAALVELSLLSAGVVLPLLGQGLRRALGRPELAEVVATALGLALASTAWVLRDIWVWAQP
;
A
#
# COMPACT_ATOMS: atom_id res chain seq x y z
N MET A 1 5.79 -21.44 -18.80
CA MET A 1 6.18 -20.03 -19.04
C MET A 1 6.17 -19.30 -17.69
N LYS A 2 7.31 -18.78 -17.22
CA LYS A 2 7.36 -18.00 -15.97
C LYS A 2 6.70 -16.65 -16.24
N SER A 3 5.51 -16.41 -15.69
CA SER A 3 4.91 -15.08 -15.69
C SER A 3 5.76 -14.19 -14.78
N VAL A 4 6.65 -13.40 -15.37
CA VAL A 4 7.18 -12.21 -14.71
C VAL A 4 5.96 -11.38 -14.29
N PRO A 5 5.87 -10.87 -13.05
CA PRO A 5 4.79 -9.98 -12.67
C PRO A 5 4.76 -8.80 -13.66
N ASP A 6 3.64 -8.64 -14.37
CA ASP A 6 3.52 -7.61 -15.40
C ASP A 6 3.61 -6.23 -14.72
N PRO A 7 4.66 -5.45 -15.00
CA PRO A 7 4.84 -4.12 -14.41
C PRO A 7 3.66 -3.20 -14.70
N ARG A 8 2.94 -3.41 -15.81
CA ARG A 8 1.75 -2.63 -16.17
C ARG A 8 0.60 -2.91 -15.21
N LEU A 9 0.40 -4.17 -14.79
CA LEU A 9 -0.65 -4.52 -13.84
C LEU A 9 -0.41 -3.89 -12.47
N ALA A 10 0.84 -3.84 -12.00
CA ALA A 10 1.17 -3.17 -10.74
C ALA A 10 0.85 -1.67 -10.79
N ALA A 11 1.25 -0.99 -11.87
CA ALA A 11 0.94 0.42 -12.09
C ALA A 11 -0.57 0.68 -12.22
N LEU A 12 -1.29 -0.14 -13.00
CA LEU A 12 -2.74 -0.03 -13.16
C LEU A 12 -3.48 -0.28 -11.84
N THR A 13 -3.01 -1.22 -11.01
CA THR A 13 -3.57 -1.45 -9.68
C THR A 13 -3.38 -0.23 -8.80
N GLY A 14 -2.17 0.34 -8.78
CA GLY A 14 -1.89 1.58 -8.03
C GLY A 14 -2.76 2.75 -8.49
N LEU A 15 -2.90 2.93 -9.81
CA LEU A 15 -3.77 3.95 -10.41
C LEU A 15 -5.25 3.74 -10.08
N ALA A 16 -5.76 2.52 -10.22
CA ALA A 16 -7.15 2.20 -9.93
C ALA A 16 -7.48 2.49 -8.46
N LEU A 17 -6.61 2.07 -7.53
CA LEU A 17 -6.75 2.36 -6.11
C LEU A 17 -6.76 3.86 -5.83
N ALA A 18 -5.81 4.60 -6.40
CA ALA A 18 -5.76 6.05 -6.25
C ALA A 18 -7.04 6.71 -6.79
N ALA A 19 -7.51 6.32 -7.97
CA ALA A 19 -8.72 6.85 -8.57
C ALA A 19 -9.97 6.57 -7.71
N THR A 20 -10.11 5.35 -7.17
CA THR A 20 -11.22 4.99 -6.29
C THR A 20 -11.23 5.85 -5.02
N VAL A 21 -10.07 6.02 -4.37
CA VAL A 21 -9.98 6.86 -3.17
C VAL A 21 -10.22 8.33 -3.49
N ALA A 22 -9.72 8.82 -4.62
CA ALA A 22 -9.95 10.20 -5.07
C ALA A 22 -11.45 10.50 -5.27
N LEU A 23 -12.17 9.61 -5.96
CA LEU A 23 -13.61 9.75 -6.19
C LEU A 23 -14.39 9.74 -4.87
N TRP A 24 -14.05 8.83 -3.98
CA TRP A 24 -14.67 8.75 -2.66
C TRP A 24 -14.41 10.01 -1.81
N TRP A 25 -13.15 10.49 -1.79
CA TRP A 25 -12.75 11.69 -1.07
C TRP A 25 -13.46 12.93 -1.61
N LEU A 26 -13.53 13.09 -2.93
CA LEU A 26 -14.19 14.23 -3.57
C LEU A 26 -15.70 14.26 -3.26
N GLY A 27 -16.36 13.10 -3.33
CA GLY A 27 -17.78 12.98 -2.96
C GLY A 27 -18.02 13.29 -1.48
N SER A 28 -17.19 12.74 -0.59
CA SER A 28 -17.31 12.97 0.87
C SER A 28 -17.04 14.43 1.24
N THR A 29 -16.06 15.06 0.58
CA THR A 29 -15.74 16.48 0.78
C THR A 29 -16.89 17.37 0.32
N ARG A 30 -17.51 17.07 -0.82
CA ARG A 30 -18.68 17.82 -1.29
C ARG A 30 -19.84 17.75 -0.30
N ILE A 31 -20.15 16.56 0.20
CA ILE A 31 -21.20 16.38 1.23
C ILE A 31 -20.87 17.17 2.50
N ALA A 32 -19.62 17.13 2.95
CA ALA A 32 -19.19 17.89 4.13
C ALA A 32 -19.35 19.40 3.92
N LEU A 33 -18.93 19.93 2.77
CA LEU A 33 -19.10 21.34 2.44
C LEU A 33 -20.57 21.75 2.36
N ASP A 34 -21.43 20.93 1.74
CA ASP A 34 -22.88 21.17 1.66
C ASP A 34 -23.54 21.19 3.05
N GLN A 35 -22.97 20.50 4.03
CA GLN A 35 -23.42 20.45 5.43
C GLN A 35 -22.69 21.43 6.36
N ALA A 36 -21.86 22.34 5.83
CA ALA A 36 -20.97 23.21 6.61
C ALA A 36 -20.06 22.46 7.61
N GLY A 37 -19.70 21.22 7.26
CA GLY A 37 -18.83 20.34 8.02
C GLY A 37 -17.34 20.50 7.70
N ASP A 38 -16.52 19.79 8.47
CA ASP A 38 -15.07 19.84 8.38
C ASP A 38 -14.51 18.91 7.28
N ALA A 39 -14.12 19.50 6.15
CA ALA A 39 -13.52 18.80 5.02
C ALA A 39 -12.14 18.17 5.34
N SER A 40 -11.43 18.67 6.36
CA SER A 40 -10.09 18.18 6.70
C SER A 40 -10.12 16.75 7.24
N ARG A 41 -11.23 16.35 7.88
CA ARG A 41 -11.47 14.97 8.34
C ARG A 41 -11.61 13.99 7.18
N ALA A 42 -12.33 14.39 6.13
CA ALA A 42 -12.47 13.56 4.94
C ALA A 42 -11.11 13.36 4.25
N ALA A 43 -10.26 14.39 4.25
CA ALA A 43 -8.90 14.29 3.74
C ALA A 43 -8.02 13.36 4.61
N ALA A 44 -8.04 13.51 5.94
CA ALA A 44 -7.31 12.61 6.84
C ALA A 44 -7.75 11.13 6.66
N ALA A 45 -9.04 10.87 6.51
CA ALA A 45 -9.57 9.54 6.25
C ALA A 45 -9.11 8.98 4.89
N ALA A 46 -9.02 9.82 3.86
CA ALA A 46 -8.51 9.42 2.55
C ALA A 46 -7.01 9.07 2.59
N LEU A 47 -6.19 9.79 3.36
CA LEU A 47 -4.78 9.43 3.59
C LEU A 47 -4.65 8.05 4.26
N LEU A 48 -5.41 7.84 5.34
CA LEU A 48 -5.41 6.56 6.04
C LEU A 48 -5.82 5.41 5.09
N ALA A 49 -6.88 5.62 4.31
CA ALA A 49 -7.32 4.64 3.32
C ALA A 49 -6.22 4.34 2.28
N LEU A 50 -5.55 5.36 1.75
CA LEU A 50 -4.44 5.18 0.81
C LEU A 50 -3.29 4.40 1.42
N TRP A 51 -2.88 4.70 2.66
CA TRP A 51 -1.80 3.97 3.31
C TRP A 51 -2.18 2.50 3.57
N VAL A 52 -3.35 2.27 4.17
CA VAL A 52 -3.80 0.93 4.57
C VAL A 52 -3.99 0.04 3.36
N VAL A 53 -4.72 0.51 2.34
CA VAL A 53 -4.99 -0.30 1.16
C VAL A 53 -3.70 -0.60 0.39
N ARG A 54 -2.80 0.37 0.24
CA ARG A 54 -1.48 0.12 -0.38
C ARG A 54 -0.67 -0.90 0.43
N GLY A 55 -0.64 -0.79 1.76
CA GLY A 55 0.02 -1.77 2.62
C GLY A 55 -0.58 -3.18 2.49
N MET A 56 -1.90 -3.30 2.49
CA MET A 56 -2.63 -4.56 2.35
C MET A 56 -2.39 -5.23 0.99
N VAL A 57 -2.22 -4.45 -0.08
CA VAL A 57 -1.92 -4.98 -1.42
C VAL A 57 -0.43 -5.34 -1.54
N LEU A 58 0.45 -4.53 -0.96
CA LEU A 58 1.89 -4.71 -0.99
C LEU A 58 2.34 -5.94 -0.18
N ALA A 59 1.67 -6.27 0.92
CA ALA A 59 1.95 -7.45 1.75
C ALA A 59 1.97 -8.78 0.95
N PRO A 60 0.87 -9.22 0.30
CA PRO A 60 0.83 -10.43 -0.50
C PRO A 60 1.61 -10.33 -1.80
N LEU A 61 1.54 -9.19 -2.50
CA LEU A 61 2.23 -9.04 -3.78
C LEU A 61 3.74 -9.00 -3.63
N GLY A 62 4.26 -8.32 -2.60
CA GLY A 62 5.69 -8.18 -2.35
C GLY A 62 6.35 -9.52 -2.03
N LEU A 63 5.78 -10.29 -1.10
CA LEU A 63 6.28 -11.63 -0.75
C LEU A 63 6.22 -12.57 -1.94
N ARG A 64 5.07 -12.61 -2.64
CA ARG A 64 4.88 -13.50 -3.79
C ARG A 64 5.79 -13.14 -4.96
N ALA A 65 5.93 -11.85 -5.29
CA ALA A 65 6.85 -11.40 -6.32
C ALA A 65 8.31 -11.72 -5.96
N GLY A 66 8.72 -11.51 -4.70
CA GLY A 66 10.03 -11.92 -4.22
C GLY A 66 10.30 -13.41 -4.39
N ALA A 67 9.32 -14.25 -4.06
CA ALA A 67 9.42 -15.70 -4.25
C ALA A 67 9.52 -16.06 -5.75
N LEU A 68 8.70 -15.49 -6.62
CA LEU A 68 8.61 -15.92 -8.02
C LEU A 68 9.68 -15.30 -8.94
N SER A 69 9.87 -13.98 -8.85
CA SER A 69 10.70 -13.18 -9.77
C SER A 69 11.95 -12.57 -9.10
N GLY A 70 12.13 -12.76 -7.80
CA GLY A 70 13.28 -12.24 -7.05
C GLY A 70 13.09 -10.80 -6.56
N TRP A 71 13.97 -10.39 -5.65
CA TRP A 71 13.78 -9.16 -4.88
C TRP A 71 13.75 -7.89 -5.73
N ARG A 72 14.59 -7.80 -6.78
CA ARG A 72 14.67 -6.62 -7.66
C ARG A 72 13.38 -6.41 -8.43
N ALA A 73 12.82 -7.48 -9.02
CA ALA A 73 11.57 -7.41 -9.75
C ALA A 73 10.39 -7.12 -8.82
N GLY A 74 10.37 -7.71 -7.62
CA GLY A 74 9.37 -7.39 -6.60
C GLY A 74 9.44 -5.94 -6.12
N ALA A 75 10.64 -5.40 -5.90
CA ALA A 75 10.83 -4.01 -5.48
C ALA A 75 10.40 -3.02 -6.59
N ALA A 76 10.71 -3.33 -7.85
CA ALA A 76 10.24 -2.54 -8.98
C ALA A 76 8.70 -2.55 -9.10
N ALA A 77 8.06 -3.72 -8.91
CA ALA A 77 6.60 -3.82 -8.90
C ALA A 77 5.98 -3.04 -7.74
N ALA A 78 6.59 -3.08 -6.55
CA ALA A 78 6.17 -2.28 -5.40
C ALA A 78 6.28 -0.76 -5.69
N ALA A 79 7.38 -0.32 -6.30
CA ALA A 79 7.53 1.08 -6.70
C ALA A 79 6.44 1.52 -7.69
N LEU A 80 6.13 0.67 -8.69
CA LEU A 80 5.07 0.93 -9.67
C LEU A 80 3.67 0.92 -9.05
N LEU A 81 3.45 0.17 -7.97
CA LEU A 81 2.19 0.19 -7.21
C LEU A 81 2.04 1.49 -6.40
N LEU A 82 3.14 1.96 -5.78
CA LEU A 82 3.11 3.08 -4.83
C LEU A 82 3.16 4.46 -5.51
N ALA A 83 4.03 4.62 -6.51
CA ALA A 83 4.32 5.91 -7.13
C ALA A 83 3.10 6.63 -7.74
N PRO A 84 2.13 5.95 -8.41
CA PRO A 84 0.99 6.64 -9.01
C PRO A 84 0.07 7.34 -8.01
N ALA A 85 0.10 6.95 -6.73
CA ALA A 85 -0.73 7.55 -5.69
C ALA A 85 -0.12 8.85 -5.11
N TRP A 86 1.14 9.17 -5.39
CA TRP A 86 1.82 10.33 -4.81
C TRP A 86 1.14 11.68 -5.08
N PRO A 87 0.67 12.00 -6.31
CA PRO A 87 -0.03 13.26 -6.54
C PRO A 87 -1.28 13.40 -5.66
N LEU A 88 -2.03 12.31 -5.47
CA LEU A 88 -3.20 12.28 -4.62
C LEU A 88 -2.83 12.38 -3.14
N LEU A 89 -1.77 11.69 -2.68
CA LEU A 89 -1.29 11.83 -1.31
C LEU A 89 -0.91 13.26 -0.98
N ILE A 90 -0.17 13.94 -1.86
CA ILE A 90 0.23 15.34 -1.68
C ILE A 90 -1.02 16.23 -1.59
N LEU A 91 -1.97 16.04 -2.51
CA LEU A 91 -3.20 16.81 -2.55
C LEU A 91 -4.03 16.63 -1.27
N VAL A 92 -4.30 15.38 -0.90
CA VAL A 92 -5.12 15.06 0.27
C VAL A 92 -4.39 15.46 1.57
N TRP A 93 -3.07 15.29 1.65
CA TRP A 93 -2.27 15.77 2.76
C TRP A 93 -2.38 17.29 2.94
N SER A 94 -2.26 18.05 1.85
CA SER A 94 -2.39 19.50 1.88
C SER A 94 -3.77 19.99 2.34
N ALA A 95 -4.81 19.15 2.17
CA ALA A 95 -6.18 19.41 2.59
C ALA A 95 -6.52 18.85 3.99
N SER A 96 -5.55 18.25 4.68
CA SER A 96 -5.74 17.58 5.98
C SER A 96 -5.02 18.31 7.12
N THR A 97 -5.36 17.96 8.36
CA THR A 97 -4.63 18.41 9.57
C THR A 97 -3.45 17.51 9.94
N VAL A 98 -3.14 16.50 9.12
CA VAL A 98 -2.12 15.49 9.42
C VAL A 98 -0.72 16.12 9.41
N PRO A 99 0.09 16.00 10.48
CA PRO A 99 1.45 16.53 10.49
C PRO A 99 2.34 15.84 9.44
N LEU A 100 3.30 16.58 8.87
CA LEU A 100 4.17 16.07 7.79
C LEU A 100 5.04 14.89 8.24
N LEU A 101 5.64 14.98 9.44
CA LEU A 101 6.55 13.97 9.96
C LEU A 101 5.92 12.56 10.03
N PRO A 102 4.76 12.34 10.66
CA PRO A 102 4.13 11.03 10.69
C PRO A 102 3.66 10.57 9.31
N ALA A 103 3.14 11.47 8.46
CA ALA A 103 2.81 11.12 7.08
C ALA A 103 4.04 10.60 6.30
N ALA A 104 5.19 11.27 6.46
CA ALA A 104 6.45 10.85 5.86
C ALA A 104 6.95 9.51 6.42
N LEU A 105 6.83 9.28 7.73
CA LEU A 105 7.21 8.00 8.35
C LEU A 105 6.36 6.83 7.85
N VAL A 106 5.05 7.01 7.71
CA VAL A 106 4.17 5.98 7.14
C VAL A 106 4.54 5.70 5.69
N GLU A 107 4.78 6.73 4.87
CA GLU A 107 5.20 6.53 3.48
C GLU A 107 6.57 5.84 3.39
N LEU A 108 7.54 6.24 4.22
CA LEU A 108 8.85 5.58 4.32
C LEU A 108 8.73 4.12 4.75
N SER A 109 7.78 3.80 5.64
CA SER A 109 7.53 2.41 6.05
C SER A 109 6.99 1.56 4.89
N LEU A 110 6.10 2.12 4.04
CA LEU A 110 5.59 1.44 2.84
C LEU A 110 6.68 1.24 1.80
N LEU A 111 7.53 2.25 1.58
CA LEU A 111 8.68 2.15 0.67
C LEU A 111 9.67 1.09 1.14
N SER A 112 9.95 1.06 2.45
CA SER A 112 10.82 0.05 3.07
C SER A 112 10.22 -1.36 2.93
N ALA A 113 8.92 -1.51 3.21
CA ALA A 113 8.21 -2.79 3.01
C ALA A 113 8.24 -3.25 1.54
N GLY A 114 8.19 -2.31 0.59
CA GLY A 114 8.34 -2.57 -0.84
C GLY A 114 9.67 -3.22 -1.23
N VAL A 115 10.71 -3.08 -0.40
CA VAL A 115 12.02 -3.73 -0.59
C VAL A 115 12.15 -4.98 0.29
N VAL A 116 11.74 -4.89 1.55
CA VAL A 116 11.90 -5.96 2.54
C VAL A 116 11.04 -7.19 2.19
N LEU A 117 9.78 -7.01 1.79
CA LEU A 117 8.89 -8.14 1.48
C LEU A 117 9.40 -8.97 0.30
N PRO A 118 9.84 -8.38 -0.83
CA PRO A 118 10.49 -9.16 -1.89
C PRO A 118 11.75 -9.92 -1.44
N LEU A 119 12.56 -9.32 -0.56
CA LEU A 119 13.73 -10.00 0.01
C LEU A 119 13.32 -11.21 0.86
N LEU A 120 12.30 -11.05 1.71
CA LEU A 120 11.76 -12.15 2.53
C LEU A 120 11.15 -13.25 1.66
N GLY A 121 10.40 -12.90 0.62
CA GLY A 121 9.85 -13.86 -0.34
C GLY A 121 10.93 -14.65 -1.08
N GLN A 122 12.02 -13.98 -1.48
CA GLN A 122 13.16 -14.66 -2.08
C GLN A 122 13.89 -15.58 -1.09
N GLY A 123 14.05 -15.14 0.17
CA GLY A 123 14.59 -15.95 1.26
C GLY A 123 13.74 -17.21 1.51
N LEU A 124 12.41 -17.06 1.53
CA LEU A 124 11.46 -18.15 1.69
C LEU A 124 11.60 -19.19 0.58
N ARG A 125 11.71 -18.77 -0.67
CA ARG A 125 11.95 -19.68 -1.79
C ARG A 125 13.27 -20.45 -1.65
N ARG A 126 14.34 -19.78 -1.22
CA ARG A 126 15.64 -20.42 -0.99
C ARG A 126 15.57 -21.45 0.13
N ALA A 127 14.84 -21.16 1.20
CA ALA A 127 14.68 -22.06 2.34
C ALA A 127 13.83 -23.29 2.01
N LEU A 128 12.73 -23.11 1.26
CA LEU A 128 11.80 -24.21 0.97
C LEU A 128 12.26 -25.12 -0.17
N GLY A 129 13.10 -24.63 -1.09
CA GLY A 129 13.61 -25.40 -2.24
C GLY A 129 12.55 -25.81 -3.28
N ARG A 130 11.25 -25.69 -2.96
CA ARG A 130 10.11 -25.99 -3.84
C ARG A 130 9.33 -24.71 -4.17
N PRO A 131 9.22 -24.31 -5.45
CA PRO A 131 8.63 -23.04 -5.84
C PRO A 131 7.13 -22.95 -5.54
N GLU A 132 6.38 -24.05 -5.70
CA GLU A 132 4.93 -24.08 -5.46
C GLU A 132 4.58 -23.86 -3.98
N LEU A 133 5.30 -24.53 -3.08
CA LEU A 133 5.13 -24.34 -1.64
C LEU A 133 5.52 -22.91 -1.22
N ALA A 134 6.59 -22.35 -1.81
CA ALA A 134 7.00 -20.99 -1.53
C ALA A 134 5.94 -19.96 -1.94
N GLU A 135 5.23 -20.18 -3.04
CA GLU A 135 4.14 -19.32 -3.48
C GLU A 135 2.92 -19.39 -2.55
N VAL A 136 2.50 -20.60 -2.17
CA VAL A 136 1.36 -20.80 -1.25
C VAL A 136 1.66 -20.17 0.12
N VAL A 137 2.85 -20.44 0.67
CA VAL A 137 3.27 -19.90 1.97
C VAL A 137 3.44 -18.38 1.89
N ALA A 138 4.03 -17.83 0.81
CA ALA A 138 4.15 -16.39 0.63
C ALA A 138 2.77 -15.70 0.57
N THR A 139 1.79 -16.33 -0.10
CA THR A 139 0.44 -15.80 -0.20
C THR A 139 -0.27 -15.83 1.16
N ALA A 140 -0.18 -16.95 1.89
CA ALA A 140 -0.77 -17.08 3.21
C ALA A 140 -0.16 -16.07 4.22
N LEU A 141 1.17 -15.95 4.24
CA LEU A 141 1.86 -14.96 5.07
C LEU A 141 1.51 -13.53 4.67
N GLY A 142 1.40 -13.25 3.37
CA GLY A 142 0.98 -11.95 2.88
C GLY A 142 -0.43 -11.57 3.30
N LEU A 143 -1.38 -12.51 3.26
CA LEU A 143 -2.74 -12.29 3.76
C LEU A 143 -2.78 -12.10 5.27
N ALA A 144 -1.97 -12.86 6.02
CA ALA A 144 -1.82 -12.66 7.46
C ALA A 144 -1.29 -11.26 7.77
N LEU A 145 -0.24 -10.81 7.07
CA LEU A 145 0.30 -9.46 7.20
C LEU A 145 -0.71 -8.37 6.83
N ALA A 146 -1.48 -8.55 5.75
CA ALA A 146 -2.53 -7.62 5.36
C ALA A 146 -3.64 -7.54 6.43
N SER A 147 -4.00 -8.67 7.03
CA SER A 147 -4.98 -8.72 8.12
C SER A 147 -4.45 -8.01 9.37
N THR A 148 -3.19 -8.23 9.72
CA THR A 148 -2.54 -7.52 10.82
C THR A 148 -2.46 -6.02 10.56
N ALA A 149 -2.13 -5.59 9.33
CA ALA A 149 -2.13 -4.17 8.96
C ALA A 149 -3.53 -3.53 9.12
N TRP A 150 -4.59 -4.27 8.79
CA TRP A 150 -5.97 -3.80 9.00
C TRP A 150 -6.33 -3.64 10.48
N VAL A 151 -5.91 -4.59 11.33
CA VAL A 151 -6.15 -4.56 12.77
C VAL A 151 -5.34 -3.44 13.44
N LEU A 152 -4.10 -3.24 12.99
CA LEU A 152 -3.19 -2.24 13.54
C LEU A 152 -3.34 -0.86 12.88
N ARG A 153 -4.34 -0.66 12.00
CA ARG A 153 -4.50 0.61 11.26
C ARG A 153 -4.64 1.81 12.19
N ASP A 154 -5.23 1.61 13.37
CA ASP A 154 -5.47 2.69 14.33
C ASP A 154 -4.14 3.19 14.92
N ILE A 155 -3.06 2.39 14.93
CA ILE A 155 -1.71 2.84 15.32
C ILE A 155 -1.20 3.94 14.38
N TRP A 156 -1.60 3.90 13.10
CA TRP A 156 -1.26 4.97 12.15
C TRP A 156 -2.09 6.24 12.38
N VAL A 157 -3.21 6.13 13.11
CA VAL A 157 -4.06 7.26 13.53
C VAL A 157 -3.48 7.97 14.76
N TRP A 158 -2.78 7.27 15.66
CA TRP A 158 -2.23 7.83 16.90
C TRP A 158 -1.06 8.82 16.74
N ALA A 159 -0.62 9.09 15.52
CA ALA A 159 0.34 10.16 15.24
C ALA A 159 -0.33 11.51 14.90
N GLN A 160 -1.64 11.61 15.11
CA GLN A 160 -2.44 12.83 15.04
C GLN A 160 -2.67 13.34 16.47
N PRO A 161 -2.30 14.59 16.82
CA PRO A 161 -2.73 15.22 18.07
C PRO A 161 -4.24 15.48 18.11
#